data_AF-A0A4S3FJD8-F1
#
_entry.id   AF-A0A4S3FJD8-F1
#
_cell.length_a   1.000
_cell.length_b   1.000
_cell.length_c   1.000
_cell.angle_alpha   90.00
_cell.angle_beta   90.00
_cell.angle_gamma   90.00
#
_symmetry.space_group_name_H-M   'P 1'
#
loop_
_entity.id
_entity.type
_entity.pdbx_description
1 polymer ?
#
loop_
_entity_poly.entity_id
_entity_poly.type
_entity_poly.pdbx_seq_one_letter_code
_entity_poly.pdbx_strand_id
1 'polypeptide(L)'
;MMPVTTFDPYVLDVLMPDLVGHEHAPSAFLVYVYLWHRIEANGGRAVQLSYAMIGLETGLSRITAQRAIALLLRRQLISATSVSRTAVPSYLVLRPWAERKRARENS
;
A
#
# COMPACT_ATOMS: atom_id res chain seq x y z
N MET A 1 -16.69 -11.44 -13.79
CA MET A 1 -16.48 -11.88 -12.39
C MET A 1 -15.49 -10.91 -11.76
N MET A 2 -15.83 -10.26 -10.66
CA MET A 2 -14.89 -9.40 -9.94
C MET A 2 -13.88 -10.29 -9.21
N PRO A 3 -12.56 -10.10 -9.37
CA PRO A 3 -11.57 -10.92 -8.68
C PRO A 3 -11.67 -10.71 -7.16
N VAL A 4 -11.77 -11.80 -6.40
CA VAL A 4 -11.79 -11.75 -4.94
C VAL A 4 -10.35 -11.51 -4.47
N THR A 5 -10.13 -10.37 -3.81
CA THR A 5 -8.84 -10.09 -3.14
C THR A 5 -8.93 -10.64 -1.71
N THR A 6 -8.11 -11.64 -1.40
CA THR A 6 -8.06 -12.23 -0.04
C THR A 6 -7.03 -11.49 0.80
N PHE A 7 -7.41 -11.00 1.98
CA PHE A 7 -6.46 -10.41 2.92
C PHE A 7 -5.75 -11.50 3.72
N ASP A 8 -4.44 -11.36 3.86
CA ASP A 8 -3.69 -12.07 4.90
C ASP A 8 -4.18 -11.59 6.28
N PRO A 9 -4.41 -12.47 7.27
CA PRO A 9 -4.83 -12.08 8.62
C PRO A 9 -3.98 -10.97 9.22
N TYR A 10 -2.67 -10.95 8.94
CA TYR A 10 -1.76 -9.89 9.38
C TYR A 10 -2.26 -8.48 9.01
N VAL A 11 -2.93 -8.33 7.87
CA VAL A 11 -3.42 -7.04 7.38
C VAL A 11 -4.48 -6.46 8.31
N LEU A 12 -5.41 -7.31 8.76
CA LEU A 12 -6.54 -6.87 9.58
C LEU A 12 -6.20 -6.92 11.07
N ASP A 13 -5.37 -7.88 11.49
CA ASP A 13 -5.09 -8.12 12.90
C ASP A 13 -3.88 -7.31 13.40
N VAL A 14 -2.96 -6.92 12.51
CA VAL A 14 -1.72 -6.22 12.88
C VAL A 14 -1.59 -4.88 12.15
N LEU A 15 -1.64 -4.89 10.83
CA LEU A 15 -1.37 -3.69 10.04
C LEU A 15 -2.46 -2.62 10.23
N MET A 16 -3.73 -3.01 10.26
CA MET A 16 -4.84 -2.08 10.45
C MET A 16 -4.78 -1.42 11.84
N PRO A 17 -4.66 -2.14 12.98
CA PRO A 17 -4.51 -1.51 14.28
C PRO A 17 -3.27 -0.63 14.41
N ASP A 18 -2.15 -1.02 13.80
CA ASP A 18 -0.92 -0.23 13.79
C ASP A 18 -1.09 1.09 13.03
N LEU A 19 -1.63 1.05 11.80
CA LEU A 19 -1.82 2.27 11.01
C LEU A 19 -2.97 3.14 11.51
N VAL A 20 -4.11 2.54 11.87
CA VAL A 20 -5.33 3.28 12.26
C VAL A 20 -5.27 3.71 13.73
N GLY A 21 -4.85 2.80 14.60
CA GLY A 21 -4.85 3.00 16.05
C GLY A 21 -3.59 3.68 16.55
N HIS A 22 -2.41 3.13 16.25
CA HIS A 22 -1.14 3.66 16.78
C HIS A 22 -0.64 4.90 16.04
N GLU A 23 -0.62 4.86 14.70
CA GLU A 23 -0.15 5.98 13.87
C GLU A 23 -1.27 7.00 13.57
N HIS A 24 -2.52 6.72 13.99
CA HIS A 24 -3.70 7.56 13.74
C HIS A 24 -3.89 7.96 12.26
N ALA A 25 -3.54 7.04 11.35
CA ALA A 25 -3.49 7.26 9.91
C ALA A 25 -4.42 6.30 9.13
N PRO A 26 -5.76 6.40 9.28
CA PRO A 26 -6.70 5.54 8.54
C PRO A 26 -6.60 5.70 7.03
N SER A 27 -6.24 6.89 6.54
CA SER A 27 -5.99 7.13 5.12
C SER A 27 -4.82 6.31 4.58
N ALA A 28 -3.78 6.06 5.38
CA ALA A 28 -2.67 5.21 4.96
C ALA A 28 -3.10 3.75 4.77
N PHE A 29 -3.95 3.25 5.67
CA PHE A 29 -4.52 1.91 5.53
C PHE A 29 -5.39 1.78 4.27
N LEU A 30 -6.27 2.76 4.00
CA LEU A 30 -7.09 2.76 2.78
C LEU A 30 -6.25 2.79 1.50
N VAL A 31 -5.23 3.66 1.45
CA VAL A 31 -4.33 3.76 0.30
C VAL A 31 -3.54 2.46 0.12
N TYR A 32 -3.09 1.82 1.19
CA TYR A 32 -2.39 0.55 1.13
C TYR A 32 -3.23 -0.55 0.50
N VAL A 33 -4.47 -0.75 0.98
CA VAL A 33 -5.41 -1.74 0.44
C VAL A 33 -5.76 -1.45 -1.02
N TYR A 34 -6.00 -0.18 -1.35
CA TYR A 34 -6.27 0.24 -2.72
C TYR A 34 -5.10 -0.09 -3.67
N LEU A 35 -3.87 0.27 -3.29
CA LEU A 35 -2.69 -0.04 -4.10
C LEU A 35 -2.51 -1.55 -4.26
N TRP A 36 -2.72 -2.33 -3.20
CA TRP A 36 -2.64 -3.78 -3.27
C TRP A 36 -3.66 -4.33 -4.28
N HIS A 37 -4.93 -3.95 -4.17
CA HIS A 37 -5.94 -4.37 -5.12
C HIS A 37 -5.57 -4.03 -6.58
N ARG A 38 -5.09 -2.80 -6.82
CA ARG A 38 -4.65 -2.36 -8.16
C ARG A 38 -3.47 -3.17 -8.70
N ILE A 39 -2.53 -3.56 -7.84
CA ILE A 39 -1.36 -4.37 -8.21
C ILE A 39 -1.78 -5.81 -8.53
N GLU A 40 -2.65 -6.42 -7.71
CA GLU A 40 -3.19 -7.77 -7.97
C GLU A 40 -3.98 -7.80 -9.28
N ALA A 41 -4.83 -6.80 -9.50
CA ALA A 41 -5.56 -6.63 -10.76
C ALA A 41 -4.61 -6.44 -11.96
N ASN A 42 -3.37 -5.98 -11.73
CA ASN A 42 -2.31 -5.81 -12.74
C ASN A 42 -1.33 -7.01 -12.80
N GLY A 43 -1.72 -8.17 -12.27
CA GLY A 43 -0.89 -9.38 -12.29
C GLY A 43 0.38 -9.27 -11.42
N GLY A 44 0.29 -8.54 -10.31
CA GLY A 44 1.41 -8.34 -9.37
C GLY A 44 2.43 -7.29 -9.80
N ARG A 45 2.22 -6.61 -10.93
CA ARG A 45 3.16 -5.60 -11.46
C ARG A 45 2.93 -4.23 -10.83
N ALA A 46 4.02 -3.47 -10.72
CA ALA A 46 3.99 -2.10 -10.23
C ALA A 46 2.95 -1.23 -10.98
N VAL A 47 2.30 -0.34 -10.26
CA VAL A 47 1.26 0.56 -10.82
C VAL A 47 1.73 2.01 -10.79
N GLN A 48 1.61 2.71 -11.91
CA GLN A 48 1.89 4.15 -11.98
C GLN A 48 0.64 4.94 -11.61
N LEU A 49 0.70 5.70 -10.53
CA LEU A 49 -0.41 6.51 -10.04
C LEU A 49 0.08 7.85 -9.49
N SER A 50 -0.60 8.93 -9.84
CA SER A 50 -0.34 10.23 -9.20
C SER A 50 -1.08 10.32 -7.86
N TYR A 51 -0.63 11.19 -6.95
CA TYR A 51 -1.36 11.44 -5.69
C TYR A 51 -2.80 11.93 -5.93
N ALA A 52 -3.04 12.65 -7.03
CA ALA A 52 -4.36 13.11 -7.40
C ALA A 52 -5.28 11.96 -7.79
N MET A 53 -4.78 11.01 -8.59
CA MET A 53 -5.52 9.81 -8.98
C MET A 53 -5.82 8.93 -7.76
N ILE A 54 -4.83 8.74 -6.87
CA ILE A 54 -5.04 7.99 -5.62
C ILE A 54 -6.12 8.67 -4.79
N GLY A 55 -6.05 10.00 -4.63
CA GLY A 55 -7.07 10.76 -3.91
C GLY A 55 -8.47 10.55 -4.50
N LEU A 56 -8.61 10.75 -5.81
CA LEU A 56 -9.88 10.57 -6.52
C LEU A 56 -10.47 9.17 -6.31
N GLU A 57 -9.69 8.13 -6.56
CA GLU A 57 -10.15 6.73 -6.53
C GLU A 57 -10.42 6.21 -5.11
N THR A 58 -9.81 6.84 -4.10
CA THR A 58 -10.03 6.50 -2.68
C THR A 58 -11.01 7.43 -1.97
N GLY A 59 -11.51 8.47 -2.65
CA GLY A 59 -12.33 9.53 -2.05
C GLY A 59 -11.55 10.47 -1.11
N LEU A 60 -10.22 10.42 -1.11
CA LEU A 60 -9.35 11.25 -0.29
C LEU A 60 -8.94 12.53 -1.02
N SER A 61 -8.55 13.57 -0.27
CA SER A 61 -7.87 14.71 -0.88
C SER A 61 -6.49 14.31 -1.42
N ARG A 62 -5.98 15.03 -2.44
CA ARG A 62 -4.60 14.83 -2.95
C ARG A 62 -3.55 14.90 -1.85
N ILE A 63 -3.68 15.86 -0.93
CA ILE A 63 -2.73 16.05 0.18
C ILE A 63 -2.80 14.89 1.17
N THR A 64 -4.01 14.39 1.46
CA THR A 64 -4.20 13.20 2.30
C THR A 64 -3.57 11.98 1.67
N ALA A 65 -3.77 11.75 0.37
CA ALA A 65 -3.13 10.65 -0.37
C ALA A 65 -1.60 10.78 -0.39
N GLN A 66 -1.07 11.99 -0.59
CA GLN A 66 0.38 12.25 -0.53
C GLN A 66 0.97 11.92 0.85
N ARG A 67 0.31 12.33 1.94
CA ARG A 67 0.76 12.02 3.32
C ARG A 67 0.68 10.53 3.62
N ALA A 68 -0.39 9.87 3.18
CA ALA A 68 -0.55 8.42 3.28
C ALA A 68 0.60 7.67 2.59
N ILE A 69 0.92 8.02 1.33
CA ILE A 69 2.05 7.43 0.60
C ILE A 69 3.37 7.67 1.32
N ALA A 70 3.61 8.88 1.83
CA ALA A 70 4.84 9.19 2.57
C ALA A 70 5.00 8.32 3.82
N LEU A 71 3.91 8.10 4.57
CA LEU A 71 3.91 7.21 5.74
C LEU A 71 4.20 5.76 5.34
N LEU A 72 3.53 5.25 4.31
CA LEU A 72 3.71 3.88 3.84
C LEU A 72 5.14 3.61 3.33
N LEU A 73 5.75 4.58 2.64
CA LEU A 73 7.15 4.51 2.22
C LEU A 73 8.10 4.49 3.43
N ARG A 74 7.87 5.37 4.41
CA ARG A 74 8.68 5.43 5.64
C ARG A 74 8.60 4.12 6.43
N ARG A 75 7.43 3.48 6.47
CA ARG A 75 7.19 2.18 7.12
C ARG A 75 7.61 0.99 6.26
N GLN A 76 8.15 1.22 5.06
CA GLN A 76 8.55 0.18 4.09
C GLN A 76 7.42 -0.83 3.78
N LEU A 77 6.18 -0.33 3.74
CA LEU A 77 4.99 -1.11 3.35
C LEU A 77 4.72 -1.02 1.85
N ILE A 78 5.29 -0.01 1.19
CA ILE A 78 5.32 0.13 -0.25
C ILE A 78 6.71 0.55 -0.69
N SER A 79 7.07 0.27 -1.93
CA SER A 79 8.20 0.89 -2.61
C SER A 79 7.70 1.80 -3.72
N ALA A 80 8.46 2.86 -4.00
CA ALA A 80 8.21 3.77 -5.10
C ALA A 80 9.46 3.89 -5.97
N THR A 81 9.27 3.84 -7.29
CA THR A 81 10.33 4.10 -8.27
C THR A 81 9.88 5.22 -9.19
N SER A 82 10.76 6.19 -9.43
CA SER A 82 10.52 7.26 -10.40
C SER A 82 11.79 7.52 -11.19
N VAL A 83 11.64 7.69 -12.51
CA VAL A 83 12.76 7.94 -13.43
C VAL A 83 13.20 9.41 -13.39
N SER A 84 12.34 10.30 -12.88
CA SER A 84 12.67 11.72 -12.67
C SER A 84 11.80 12.33 -11.56
N ARG A 85 12.12 13.57 -11.14
CA ARG A 85 11.37 14.28 -10.09
C ARG A 85 9.93 14.66 -10.52
N THR A 86 9.67 14.74 -11.82
CA THR A 86 8.35 15.08 -12.38
C THR A 86 7.60 13.87 -12.93
N ALA A 87 8.25 12.71 -13.05
CA ALA A 87 7.60 11.49 -13.51
C ALA A 87 6.59 10.99 -12.47
N VAL A 88 5.53 10.35 -12.97
CA VAL A 88 4.53 9.69 -12.12
C VAL A 88 5.21 8.49 -11.45
N PRO A 89 5.22 8.40 -10.12
CA PRO A 89 5.85 7.30 -9.42
C PRO A 89 5.13 5.97 -9.70
N SER A 90 5.92 4.91 -9.85
CA SER A 90 5.45 3.52 -9.87
C SER A 90 5.50 2.94 -8.47
N TYR A 91 4.43 2.30 -8.04
CA TYR A 91 4.33 1.72 -6.70
C TYR A 91 4.24 0.20 -6.73
N LEU A 92 4.87 -0.42 -5.73
CA LEU A 92 4.74 -1.83 -5.37
C LEU A 92 4.38 -1.94 -3.89
N VAL A 93 3.55 -2.92 -3.55
CA VAL A 93 3.22 -3.26 -2.17
C VAL A 93 4.23 -4.26 -1.63
N LEU A 94 4.81 -3.94 -0.48
CA LEU A 94 5.73 -4.82 0.23
C LEU A 94 4.96 -5.57 1.31
N ARG A 95 5.30 -6.85 1.52
CA ARG A 95 4.70 -7.71 2.55
C ARG A 95 5.78 -8.17 3.54
N PRO A 96 6.32 -7.26 4.38
CA PRO A 96 7.45 -7.57 5.25
C PRO A 96 7.16 -8.73 6.22
N TRP A 97 5.89 -8.96 6.58
CA TRP A 97 5.50 -10.10 7.41
C TRP A 97 5.60 -11.45 6.69
N ALA A 98 5.41 -11.49 5.37
CA ALA A 98 5.51 -12.73 4.60
C ALA A 98 6.95 -13.24 4.55
N GLU A 99 7.92 -12.33 4.45
CA GLU A 99 9.35 -12.65 4.55
C GLU A 99 9.71 -13.17 5.94
N ARG A 100 9.21 -12.52 7.00
CA ARG A 100 9.39 -12.97 8.38
C ARG A 100 8.78 -14.35 8.64
N LYS A 101 7.63 -14.66 8.04
CA LYS A 101 6.99 -15.97 8.15
C LYS A 101 7.84 -17.07 7.51
N ARG A 102 8.32 -16.85 6.27
CA ARG A 102 9.23 -17.78 5.59
C ARG A 102 10.53 -18.02 6.37
N ALA A 103 11.09 -16.97 6.98
CA ALA A 103 12.30 -17.09 7.80
C ALA A 103 12.09 -17.94 9.06
N ARG A 104 10.87 -17.96 9.63
CA ARG A 104 10.53 -18.80 10.79
C ARG A 104 10.20 -20.24 10.44
N GLU A 105 9.69 -20.51 9.24
CA GLU A 105 9.34 -21.87 8.78
C GLU A 105 10.57 -22.68 8.30
N ASN A 106 11.64 -22.01 7.88
CA ASN A 106 12.90 -22.63 7.44
C ASN A 106 13.96 -22.77 8.56
N SER A 107 13.61 -22.50 9.81
CA SER A 107 14.50 -22.60 10.99
C SER A 107 14.02 -23.67 11.95
#